data_AF-A0A926TZN8-F1
#
_entry.id   AF-A0A926TZN8-F1
#
_cell.length_a   1.000
_cell.length_b   1.000
_cell.length_c   1.000
_cell.angle_alpha   90.00
_cell.angle_beta   90.00
_cell.angle_gamma   90.00
#
_symmetry.space_group_name_H-M   'P 1'
#
loop_
_entity.id
_entity.type
_entity.pdbx_description
1 polymer ?
#
loop_
_entity_poly.entity_id
_entity_poly.type
_entity_poly.pdbx_seq_one_letter_code
_entity_poly.pdbx_strand_id
1 'polypeptide(L)' 'MSKAALDEFFATPAIWVPGMDDGEWQDELNRMLQRSQLTHQFVDGELSPDDYMEGLYELGVDPLLAADCWEEGFSFLP' A
#
# COMPACT_ATOMS: atom_id res chain seq x y z
N MET A 1 13.11 9.40 15.80
CA MET A 1 11.65 9.18 15.73
C MET A 1 11.20 8.43 16.97
N SER A 2 10.01 8.71 17.49
CA SER A 2 9.39 7.88 18.53
C SER A 2 8.90 6.55 17.92
N LYS A 3 8.75 5.51 18.75
CA LYS A 3 8.16 4.24 18.31
C LYS A 3 6.79 4.43 17.66
N ALA A 4 5.93 5.27 18.26
CA ALA A 4 4.62 5.59 17.72
C ALA A 4 4.68 6.20 16.31
N ALA A 5 5.67 7.05 16.01
CA ALA A 5 5.83 7.63 14.69
C ALA A 5 6.30 6.61 13.65
N LEU A 6 7.07 5.58 14.05
CA LEU A 6 7.43 4.47 13.17
C LEU A 6 6.23 3.56 12.91
N ASP A 7 5.46 3.26 13.96
CA ASP A 7 4.25 2.44 13.87
C ASP A 7 3.21 3.08 12.94
N GLU A 8 3.07 4.42 12.97
CA GLU A 8 2.18 5.17 12.08
C GLU A 8 2.73 5.27 10.65
N PHE A 9 4.04 5.44 10.49
CA PHE A 9 4.68 5.54 9.18
C PHE A 9 4.61 4.25 8.37
N PHE A 10 4.71 3.08 9.03
CA PHE A 10 4.60 1.77 8.39
C PHE A 10 3.20 1.15 8.49
N ALA A 11 2.20 1.92 8.96
CA ALA A 11 0.83 1.45 9.01
C ALA A 11 0.34 1.12 7.59
N THR A 12 -0.16 -0.09 7.40
CA THR A 12 -0.72 -0.56 6.12
C THR A 12 -2.22 -0.74 6.27
N PRO A 13 -3.05 0.26 5.93
CA PRO A 13 -4.49 0.18 6.13
C PRO A 13 -5.18 -0.72 5.09
N ALA A 14 -6.33 -1.26 5.47
CA ALA A 14 -7.31 -1.78 4.53
C ALA A 14 -8.11 -0.64 3.90
N ILE A 15 -8.47 -0.78 2.63
CA ILE A 15 -9.19 0.26 1.87
C ILE A 15 -10.64 -0.13 1.69
N TRP A 16 -11.55 0.55 2.41
CA TRP A 16 -12.98 0.37 2.20
C TRP A 16 -13.50 1.25 1.07
N VAL A 17 -14.15 0.64 0.08
CA VAL A 17 -14.83 1.33 -1.03
C VAL A 17 -16.34 1.19 -0.88
N PRO A 18 -17.14 2.27 -1.01
CA PRO A 18 -18.59 2.17 -0.97
C PRO A 18 -19.13 1.18 -1.99
N GLY A 19 -19.95 0.24 -1.54
CA GLY A 19 -20.53 -0.81 -2.38
C GLY A 19 -19.87 -2.17 -2.26
N MET A 20 -18.76 -2.29 -1.51
CA MET A 20 -18.15 -3.59 -1.21
C MET A 20 -19.11 -4.52 -0.47
N ASP A 21 -19.19 -5.76 -0.94
CA ASP A 21 -19.83 -6.84 -0.21
C ASP A 21 -18.89 -7.51 0.82
N ASP A 22 -19.42 -8.44 1.61
CA ASP A 22 -18.65 -9.13 2.67
C ASP A 22 -17.46 -9.93 2.11
N GLY A 23 -17.56 -10.45 0.88
CA GLY A 23 -16.49 -11.19 0.22
C GLY A 23 -15.38 -10.26 -0.25
N GLU A 24 -15.75 -9.16 -0.91
CA GLU A 24 -14.82 -8.12 -1.34
C GLU A 24 -14.09 -7.48 -0.15
N TRP A 25 -14.79 -7.31 0.97
CA TRP A 25 -14.18 -6.86 2.21
C TRP A 25 -13.18 -7.85 2.77
N GLN A 26 -13.52 -9.14 2.78
CA GLN A 26 -12.62 -10.19 3.24
C GLN A 26 -11.35 -10.28 2.37
N ASP A 27 -11.50 -10.12 1.07
CA ASP A 27 -10.37 -10.05 0.13
C ASP A 27 -9.49 -8.83 0.39
N GLU A 28 -10.07 -7.68 0.70
CA GLU A 28 -9.30 -6.49 1.05
C GLU A 28 -8.53 -6.65 2.37
N LEU A 29 -9.13 -7.27 3.38
CA LEU A 29 -8.42 -7.59 4.62
C LEU A 29 -7.23 -8.53 4.37
N ASN A 30 -7.39 -9.50 3.46
CA ASN A 30 -6.30 -10.38 3.06
C ASN A 30 -5.18 -9.62 2.35
N ARG A 31 -5.52 -8.73 1.41
CA ARG A 31 -4.54 -7.86 0.74
C ARG A 31 -3.81 -6.94 1.72
N MET A 32 -4.52 -6.36 2.70
CA MET A 32 -3.92 -5.57 3.77
C MET A 32 -2.85 -6.36 4.53
N LEU A 33 -3.15 -7.60 4.92
CA LEU A 33 -2.20 -8.46 5.62
C LEU A 33 -0.97 -8.78 4.76
N GLN A 34 -1.17 -9.07 3.47
CA GLN A 34 -0.08 -9.33 2.53
C GLN A 34 0.81 -8.10 2.34
N ARG A 35 0.23 -6.91 2.17
CA ARG A 35 0.99 -5.65 2.08
C ARG A 35 1.79 -5.36 3.36
N SER A 36 1.22 -5.67 4.52
CA SER A 36 1.89 -5.50 5.82
C SER A 36 3.11 -6.43 5.94
N GLN A 37 3.00 -7.68 5.50
CA GLN A 37 4.13 -8.61 5.45
C GLN A 37 5.22 -8.14 4.49
N LEU A 38 4.83 -7.69 3.29
CA LEU A 38 5.75 -7.17 2.28
C LEU A 38 6.52 -5.95 2.80
N THR A 39 5.82 -5.03 3.47
CA THR A 39 6.42 -3.83 4.08
C THR A 39 7.40 -4.20 5.19
N HIS A 40 7.08 -5.20 6.01
CA HIS A 40 8.01 -5.72 7.01
C HIS A 40 9.29 -6.27 6.38
N GLN A 41 9.17 -7.13 5.37
CA GLN A 41 10.33 -7.72 4.68
C GLN A 41 11.21 -6.65 4.04
N PHE A 42 10.60 -5.61 3.44
CA PHE A 42 11.35 -4.48 2.89
C PHE A 42 12.10 -3.69 3.97
N VAL A 43 11.45 -3.38 5.10
CA VAL A 43 12.06 -2.65 6.22
C VAL A 43 13.20 -3.44 6.87
N ASP A 44 13.06 -4.76 6.95
CA ASP A 44 14.09 -5.66 7.49
C ASP A 44 15.24 -5.91 6.48
N GLY A 45 15.14 -5.39 5.25
CA GLY A 45 16.15 -5.50 4.20
C GLY A 45 16.17 -6.86 3.50
N GLU A 46 15.10 -7.63 3.61
CA GLU A 46 14.93 -8.94 2.97
C GLU A 46 14.48 -8.83 1.51
N LEU A 47 13.87 -7.70 1.12
CA LEU A 47 13.44 -7.40 -0.24
C LEU A 47 14.23 -6.24 -0.84
N SER A 48 14.51 -6.33 -2.14
CA SER A 48 15.01 -5.19 -2.90
C SER A 48 13.88 -4.16 -3.12
N PRO A 49 14.21 -2.89 -3.39
CA PRO A 49 13.20 -1.89 -3.75
C PRO A 49 12.36 -2.30 -4.96
N ASP A 50 12.97 -2.93 -5.96
CA ASP A 50 12.28 -3.35 -7.19
C ASP A 50 11.26 -4.46 -6.91
N ASP A 51 11.66 -5.49 -6.13
CA ASP A 51 10.77 -6.58 -5.74
C ASP A 51 9.62 -6.08 -4.84
N TYR A 52 9.90 -5.09 -3.97
CA TYR A 52 8.88 -4.46 -3.15
C TYR A 52 7.84 -3.70 -4.01
N MET A 53 8.29 -2.93 -4.99
CA MET A 53 7.40 -2.20 -5.90
C MET A 53 6.53 -3.15 -6.73
N GLU A 54 7.12 -4.23 -7.25
CA GLU A 54 6.38 -5.26 -8.00
C GLU A 54 5.33 -5.93 -7.11
N GLY A 55 5.69 -6.32 -5.88
CA GLY A 55 4.75 -6.94 -4.94
C GLY A 55 3.59 -6.01 -4.54
N LEU A 56 3.83 -4.71 -4.38
CA LEU A 56 2.74 -3.75 -4.15
C LEU A 56 1.78 -3.68 -5.36
N TYR A 57 2.34 -3.62 -6.57
CA TYR A 57 1.57 -3.56 -7.81
C TYR A 57 0.67 -4.80 -7.99
N GLU A 58 1.20 -6.00 -7.73
CA GLU A 58 0.43 -7.25 -7.75
C GLU A 58 -0.72 -7.27 -6.73
N LEU A 59 -0.55 -6.60 -5.59
CA LEU A 59 -1.56 -6.45 -4.55
C LEU A 59 -2.56 -5.30 -4.82
N GLY A 60 -2.52 -4.72 -6.03
CA GLY A 60 -3.43 -3.67 -6.48
C GLY A 60 -3.10 -2.29 -5.94
N VAL A 61 -1.88 -2.08 -5.43
CA VAL A 61 -1.38 -0.76 -5.01
C VAL A 61 -0.28 -0.35 -5.96
N ASP A 62 -0.54 0.65 -6.79
CA ASP A 62 0.47 1.23 -7.65
C ASP A 62 1.24 2.33 -6.88
N PRO A 63 2.52 2.09 -6.52
CA PRO A 63 3.33 3.07 -5.80
C PRO A 63 3.71 4.27 -6.67
N LEU A 64 3.60 4.17 -7.99
CA LEU A 64 3.94 5.23 -8.94
C LEU A 64 2.73 6.05 -9.40
N LEU A 65 1.51 5.63 -9.05
CA LEU A 65 0.26 6.29 -9.47
C LEU A 65 0.28 7.81 -9.28
N ALA A 66 0.81 8.29 -8.15
CA ALA A 66 0.88 9.72 -7.87
C ALA A 66 1.85 10.46 -8.82
N ALA A 67 2.96 9.83 -9.18
CA ALA A 67 3.91 10.37 -10.15
C ALA A 67 3.30 10.36 -11.55
N ASP A 68 2.67 9.25 -11.95
CA ASP A 68 2.00 9.12 -13.25
C ASP A 68 0.88 10.16 -13.40
N CYS A 69 0.02 10.29 -12.39
CA CYS A 69 -1.02 11.32 -12.36
C CYS A 69 -0.45 12.74 -12.50
N TRP A 70 0.69 13.02 -11.85
CA TRP A 70 1.35 14.31 -11.96
C TRP A 70 1.87 14.57 -13.38
N GLU A 71 2.51 13.58 -14.01
CA GLU A 71 2.98 13.66 -15.39
C GLU A 71 1.83 13.87 -16.39
N GLU A 72 0.68 13.28 -16.11
CA GLU A 72 -0.57 13.46 -16.86
C GLU A 72 -1.29 14.80 -16.56
N GLY A 73 -0.81 15.57 -15.57
CA GLY A 73 -1.36 16.88 -15.21
C GLY A 73 -2.58 16.82 -14.28
N PHE A 74 -2.83 15.70 -13.60
CA PHE A 74 -3.84 15.61 -12.54
C PHE A 74 -3.42 16.43 -11.31
N SER A 75 -4.39 17.11 -10.70
CA SER A 75 -4.23 17.81 -9.42
C SER A 75 -5.10 17.16 -8.36
N PHE A 76 -4.49 16.74 -7.24
CA PHE A 76 -5.20 16.26 -6.05
C PHE A 76 -5.52 17.39 -5.07
N LEU A 77 -5.10 18.62 -5.37
CA LEU A 77 -5.48 19.81 -4.60
C LEU A 77 -6.88 20.27 -5.03
N PRO A 78 -7.77 20.61 -4.07
CA PRO A 78 -9.11 21.13 -4.35
C PRO A 78 -9.10 22.51 -5.02
#